data_AF-A0A9W3DT43-F1
#
_entry.id   AF-A0A9W3DT43-F1
#
_cell.length_a   1.000
_cell.length_b   1.000
_cell.length_c   1.000
_cell.angle_alpha   90.00
_cell.angle_beta   90.00
_cell.angle_gamma   90.00
#
_symmetry.space_group_name_H-M   'P 1'
#
loop_
_entity.id
_entity.type
_entity.pdbx_description
1 polymer ?
#
loop_
_entity_poly.entity_id
_entity_poly.type
_entity_poly.pdbx_seq_one_letter_code
_entity_poly.pdbx_strand_id
1 'polypeptide(L)'
;MSSKRNHNLMLQHRNNNKVNSSPTSGLPSTSRTPAPPKASEDKMKATTSGKLLDAKTLRRLAQNREAARKSRLRKKAYVQQLESSRIKLSQLEQELQRARSQGMFMGGCGPPGPNITSGAAMFNMEYGRWLEDDNRHISEIRTGLQAHLSDNDLRLIVDSYIAHFDEVFRLKAVGAKADVFHLIIGTWMSPAERCFIWMAGFRPSDSIKILVSQMDLLTEQQLMGIYGLQHSSQQAEEALSQGLEQLQQSLMDTLAASQVIDGMQQIAVALGKVSNLEGFIRQADNLRQQTVHQLRRILTVQQAARCFLVVGEYYGRLRALSSLWLSRPRETLISDETSCQTTMDLQMVQSSRNHFSNF
;
A
#
# COMPACT_ATOMS: atom_id res chain seq x y z
N MET A 1 22.23 -31.69 2.09
CA MET A 1 21.43 -32.39 3.12
C MET A 1 20.74 -31.40 4.07
N SER A 2 19.81 -30.57 3.57
CA SER A 2 19.09 -29.59 4.42
C SER A 2 17.56 -29.61 4.24
N SER A 3 17.01 -30.71 3.75
CA SER A 3 15.57 -30.87 3.47
C SER A 3 14.82 -31.71 4.53
N LYS A 4 15.40 -31.92 5.72
CA LYS A 4 14.78 -32.74 6.79
C LYS A 4 14.47 -32.01 8.10
N ARG A 5 14.70 -30.69 8.20
CA ARG A 5 14.34 -29.93 9.41
C ARG A 5 13.01 -29.17 9.34
N ASN A 6 12.45 -28.93 8.16
CA ASN A 6 11.17 -28.21 8.04
C ASN A 6 9.92 -29.09 8.03
N HIS A 7 10.06 -30.43 7.99
CA HIS A 7 8.89 -31.31 8.01
C HIS A 7 8.36 -31.62 9.42
N ASN A 8 9.08 -31.24 10.48
CA ASN A 8 8.68 -31.57 11.85
C ASN A 8 7.89 -30.45 12.56
N LEU A 9 7.76 -29.26 11.94
CA LEU A 9 6.97 -28.15 12.51
C LEU A 9 5.57 -28.02 11.92
N MET A 10 5.26 -28.71 10.81
CA MET A 10 3.92 -28.67 10.18
C MET A 10 2.96 -29.77 10.65
N LEU A 11 3.42 -30.78 11.39
CA LEU A 11 2.59 -31.88 11.88
C LEU A 11 1.97 -31.66 13.27
N GLN A 12 2.37 -30.61 14.00
CA GLN A 12 1.90 -30.40 15.37
C GLN A 12 0.66 -29.48 15.49
N HIS A 13 0.27 -28.77 14.44
CA HIS A 13 -0.86 -27.81 14.51
C HIS A 13 -2.14 -28.21 13.77
N ARG A 14 -2.19 -29.36 13.10
CA ARG A 14 -3.38 -29.77 12.33
C ARG A 14 -4.37 -30.69 13.06
N ASN A 15 -4.09 -31.10 14.31
CA ASN A 15 -4.82 -32.20 14.95
C ASN A 15 -5.81 -31.86 16.08
N ASN A 16 -6.25 -30.60 16.24
CA ASN A 16 -7.09 -30.24 17.39
C ASN A 16 -8.43 -29.55 17.08
N ASN A 17 -9.02 -29.73 15.89
CA ASN A 17 -10.39 -29.27 15.66
C ASN A 17 -11.22 -30.21 14.76
N LYS A 18 -12.29 -30.75 15.37
CA LYS A 18 -13.45 -31.48 14.81
C LYS A 18 -13.12 -32.92 14.37
N VAL A 19 -13.84 -33.95 14.80
CA VAL A 19 -15.29 -34.15 14.63
C VAL A 19 -15.83 -35.07 15.74
N ASN A 20 -16.95 -34.66 16.33
CA ASN A 20 -17.93 -35.54 16.97
C ASN A 20 -19.07 -35.70 15.96
N SER A 21 -19.41 -36.92 15.52
CA SER A 21 -20.68 -37.21 14.87
C SER A 21 -21.07 -38.68 15.03
N SER A 22 -22.32 -38.86 15.46
CA SER A 22 -23.06 -40.02 15.97
C SER A 22 -23.30 -41.17 14.97
N PRO A 23 -24.01 -42.23 15.39
CA PRO A 23 -24.95 -42.92 14.51
C PRO A 23 -26.41 -42.89 15.00
N THR A 24 -27.29 -42.83 14.00
CA THR A 24 -28.76 -42.84 13.93
C THR A 24 -29.36 -44.18 14.39
N SER A 25 -30.57 -44.24 14.97
CA SER A 25 -31.81 -44.42 14.20
C SER A 25 -33.10 -44.19 15.04
N GLY A 26 -34.17 -43.69 14.39
CA GLY A 26 -35.58 -43.84 14.82
C GLY A 26 -36.39 -42.57 15.09
N LEU A 27 -37.06 -42.03 14.06
CA LEU A 27 -38.13 -40.99 14.06
C LEU A 27 -39.53 -41.62 14.29
N PRO A 28 -40.67 -40.88 14.38
CA PRO A 28 -40.94 -39.51 14.88
C PRO A 28 -42.27 -39.35 15.69
N SER A 29 -42.63 -38.09 15.96
CA SER A 29 -43.98 -37.51 16.21
C SER A 29 -44.47 -37.57 17.68
N THR A 30 -45.03 -36.51 18.29
CA THR A 30 -45.71 -35.31 17.78
C THR A 30 -45.81 -34.26 18.89
N SER A 31 -45.62 -33.00 18.51
CA SER A 31 -46.39 -31.78 18.88
C SER A 31 -46.64 -31.33 20.34
N ARG A 32 -46.58 -29.99 20.46
CA ARG A 32 -47.27 -29.06 21.40
C ARG A 32 -46.51 -28.55 22.64
N THR A 33 -46.02 -27.32 22.50
CA THR A 33 -46.03 -26.22 23.49
C THR A 33 -47.43 -26.01 24.13
N PRO A 34 -47.66 -25.30 25.26
CA PRO A 34 -46.82 -24.26 25.91
C PRO A 34 -46.86 -24.18 27.49
N ALA A 35 -46.20 -23.14 28.04
CA ALA A 35 -46.62 -22.28 29.19
C ALA A 35 -45.96 -22.46 30.60
N PRO A 36 -45.87 -21.36 31.41
CA PRO A 36 -44.85 -21.13 32.45
C PRO A 36 -45.39 -21.36 33.90
N PRO A 37 -44.59 -21.13 34.98
CA PRO A 37 -44.71 -21.88 36.24
C PRO A 37 -45.77 -21.32 37.18
N LYS A 38 -46.39 -22.20 37.98
CA LYS A 38 -47.16 -21.81 39.17
C LYS A 38 -46.44 -22.28 40.43
N ALA A 39 -46.24 -21.33 41.34
CA ALA A 39 -45.87 -21.56 42.72
C ALA A 39 -46.96 -22.37 43.45
N SER A 40 -46.56 -23.24 44.36
CA SER A 40 -47.46 -23.76 45.40
C SER A 40 -46.69 -23.94 46.70
N GLU A 41 -47.27 -23.33 47.72
CA GLU A 41 -46.82 -23.17 49.09
C GLU A 41 -46.57 -24.49 49.83
N ASP A 42 -45.63 -24.37 50.76
CA ASP A 42 -45.33 -25.31 51.83
C ASP A 42 -46.57 -25.71 52.63
N LYS A 43 -46.78 -27.03 52.74
CA LYS A 43 -47.52 -27.62 53.87
C LYS A 43 -46.50 -28.22 54.84
N MET A 44 -46.40 -27.58 56.00
CA MET A 44 -45.73 -28.08 57.20
C MET A 44 -46.07 -29.55 57.47
N LYS A 45 -45.03 -30.37 57.60
CA LYS A 45 -44.99 -31.46 58.58
C LYS A 45 -43.63 -31.43 59.25
N ALA A 46 -43.61 -30.87 60.46
CA ALA A 46 -42.49 -31.00 61.37
C ALA A 46 -42.34 -32.48 61.76
N THR A 47 -41.18 -33.04 61.44
CA THR A 47 -40.61 -34.16 62.21
C THR A 47 -39.11 -33.97 62.28
N THR A 48 -38.69 -33.67 63.50
CA THR A 48 -37.35 -33.63 64.05
C THR A 48 -36.51 -34.80 63.57
N SER A 49 -35.44 -34.55 62.82
CA SER A 49 -34.21 -35.34 62.83
C SER A 49 -33.19 -34.68 61.91
N GLY A 50 -32.06 -34.25 62.48
CA GLY A 50 -30.92 -33.77 61.71
C GLY A 50 -30.45 -34.86 60.75
N LYS A 51 -30.85 -34.75 59.49
CA LYS A 51 -30.30 -35.58 58.42
C LYS A 51 -28.89 -35.10 58.14
N LEU A 52 -27.93 -35.72 58.83
CA LEU A 52 -26.53 -35.78 58.47
C LEU A 52 -26.46 -35.97 56.95
N LEU A 53 -26.12 -34.91 56.21
CA LEU A 53 -25.95 -35.02 54.76
C LEU A 53 -24.98 -36.18 54.52
N ASP A 54 -25.37 -37.16 53.70
CA ASP A 54 -24.53 -38.32 53.39
C ASP A 54 -23.11 -37.84 53.06
N ALA A 55 -22.09 -38.47 53.64
CA ALA A 55 -20.69 -38.02 53.57
C ALA A 55 -20.24 -37.81 52.10
N LYS A 56 -20.81 -38.59 51.18
CA LYS A 56 -20.64 -38.46 49.72
C LYS A 56 -21.18 -37.12 49.17
N THR A 57 -22.33 -36.67 49.65
CA THR A 57 -22.96 -35.40 49.26
C THR A 57 -22.18 -34.20 49.80
N LEU A 58 -21.71 -34.26 51.06
CA LEU A 58 -20.85 -33.23 51.64
C LEU A 58 -19.53 -33.09 50.85
N ARG A 59 -18.92 -34.21 50.45
CA ARG A 59 -17.70 -34.21 49.64
C ARG A 59 -17.90 -33.59 48.26
N ARG A 60 -19.02 -33.89 47.58
CA ARG A 60 -19.36 -33.28 46.29
C ARG A 60 -19.58 -31.77 46.40
N LEU A 61 -20.25 -31.30 47.45
CA LEU A 61 -20.46 -29.86 47.67
C LEU A 61 -19.14 -29.13 47.96
N ALA A 62 -18.23 -29.75 48.73
CA ALA A 62 -16.89 -29.21 48.95
C ALA A 62 -16.09 -29.10 47.63
N GLN A 63 -16.09 -30.13 46.81
CA GLN A 63 -15.44 -30.12 45.49
C GLN A 63 -16.06 -29.09 44.54
N ASN A 64 -17.38 -28.93 44.53
CA ASN A 64 -18.05 -27.91 43.72
C ASN A 64 -17.68 -26.50 44.18
N ARG A 65 -17.61 -26.24 45.50
CA ARG A 65 -17.13 -24.97 46.07
C ARG A 65 -15.69 -24.68 45.65
N GLU A 66 -14.80 -25.66 45.68
CA GLU A 66 -13.42 -25.50 45.21
C GLU A 66 -13.33 -25.29 43.70
N ALA A 67 -14.09 -26.04 42.91
CA ALA A 67 -14.15 -25.87 41.46
C ALA A 67 -14.67 -24.48 41.06
N ALA A 68 -15.69 -23.98 41.77
CA ALA A 68 -16.23 -22.64 41.59
C ALA A 68 -15.20 -21.56 41.95
N ARG A 69 -14.47 -21.71 43.06
CA ARG A 69 -13.37 -20.81 43.42
C ARG A 69 -12.27 -20.80 42.35
N LYS A 70 -11.80 -21.97 41.90
CA LYS A 70 -10.79 -22.09 40.84
C LYS A 70 -11.27 -21.49 39.51
N SER A 71 -12.55 -21.68 39.16
CA SER A 71 -13.17 -21.09 37.97
C SER A 71 -13.19 -19.56 38.04
N ARG A 72 -13.64 -19.00 39.18
CA ARG A 72 -13.63 -17.54 39.42
C ARG A 72 -12.22 -16.97 39.33
N LEU A 73 -11.23 -17.65 39.90
CA LEU A 73 -9.84 -17.20 39.86
C LEU A 73 -9.29 -17.15 38.42
N ARG A 74 -9.56 -18.20 37.62
CA ARG A 74 -9.18 -18.25 36.20
C ARG A 74 -9.87 -17.16 35.38
N LYS A 75 -11.17 -16.94 35.59
CA LYS A 75 -11.90 -15.85 34.92
C LYS A 75 -11.34 -14.48 35.31
N LYS A 76 -11.03 -14.26 36.59
CA LYS A 76 -10.41 -13.01 37.07
C LYS A 76 -9.05 -12.77 36.41
N ALA A 77 -8.20 -13.80 36.35
CA ALA A 77 -6.91 -13.71 35.67
C ALA A 77 -7.05 -13.41 34.16
N TYR A 78 -8.02 -14.04 33.50
CA TYR A 78 -8.29 -13.79 32.08
C TYR A 78 -8.78 -12.36 31.82
N VAL A 79 -9.69 -11.84 32.66
CA VAL A 79 -10.16 -10.45 32.57
C VAL A 79 -9.01 -9.47 32.77
N GLN A 80 -8.16 -9.69 33.78
CA GLN A 80 -6.96 -8.87 33.98
C GLN A 80 -6.00 -8.92 32.79
N GLN A 81 -5.83 -10.10 32.17
CA GLN A 81 -5.04 -10.22 30.95
C GLN A 81 -5.67 -9.41 29.81
N LEU A 82 -6.99 -9.47 29.60
CA LEU A 82 -7.67 -8.68 28.59
C LEU A 82 -7.55 -7.17 28.84
N GLU A 83 -7.65 -6.72 30.09
CA GLU A 83 -7.43 -5.32 30.47
C GLU A 83 -5.99 -4.88 30.15
N SER A 84 -5.01 -5.72 30.48
CA SER A 84 -3.60 -5.44 30.16
C SER A 84 -3.35 -5.38 28.65
N SER A 85 -3.98 -6.27 27.87
CA SER A 85 -3.89 -6.28 26.42
C SER A 85 -4.56 -5.06 25.79
N ARG A 86 -5.72 -4.64 26.32
CA ARG A 86 -6.42 -3.42 25.86
C ARG A 86 -5.56 -2.18 26.06
N ILE A 87 -4.91 -2.04 27.22
CA ILE A 87 -4.02 -0.89 27.50
C ILE A 87 -2.82 -0.91 26.54
N LYS A 88 -2.18 -2.07 26.35
CA LYS A 88 -1.07 -2.21 25.38
C LYS A 88 -1.50 -1.84 23.96
N LEU A 89 -2.69 -2.26 23.55
CA LEU A 89 -3.22 -1.96 22.22
C LEU A 89 -3.43 -0.45 22.04
N SER A 90 -4.02 0.21 23.04
CA SER A 90 -4.20 1.67 23.04
C SER A 90 -2.86 2.42 23.01
N GLN A 91 -1.85 1.94 23.74
CA GLN A 91 -0.51 2.51 23.71
C GLN A 91 0.15 2.36 22.33
N LEU A 92 0.05 1.18 21.72
CA LEU A 92 0.56 0.93 20.36
C LEU A 92 -0.17 1.80 19.32
N GLU A 93 -1.48 1.98 19.44
CA GLU A 93 -2.24 2.88 18.58
C GLU A 93 -1.77 4.33 18.72
N GLN A 94 -1.52 4.79 19.95
CA GLN A 94 -1.01 6.13 20.19
C GLN A 94 0.41 6.31 19.65
N GLU A 95 1.29 5.33 19.83
CA GLU A 95 2.64 5.32 19.25
C GLU A 95 2.60 5.32 17.73
N LEU A 96 1.66 4.59 17.12
CA LEU A 96 1.47 4.54 15.68
C LEU A 96 0.93 5.86 15.13
N GLN A 97 0.00 6.52 15.82
CA GLN A 97 -0.46 7.88 15.47
C GLN A 97 0.66 8.92 15.63
N ARG A 98 1.49 8.79 16.67
CA ARG A 98 2.67 9.64 16.88
C ARG A 98 3.70 9.42 15.77
N ALA A 99 3.99 8.17 15.42
CA ALA A 99 4.90 7.83 14.33
C ALA A 99 4.38 8.36 12.97
N ARG A 100 3.07 8.31 12.72
CA ARG A 100 2.46 8.90 11.51
C ARG A 100 2.58 10.41 11.47
N SER A 101 2.29 11.10 12.57
CA SER A 101 2.42 12.57 12.65
C SER A 101 3.87 13.05 12.57
N GLN A 102 4.83 12.21 12.97
CA GLN A 102 6.27 12.45 12.81
C GLN A 102 6.84 11.98 11.46
N GLY A 103 5.99 11.52 10.52
CA GLY A 103 6.44 11.07 9.19
C GLY A 103 7.23 9.75 9.18
N MET A 104 7.26 9.01 10.29
CA MET A 104 8.10 7.83 10.53
C MET A 104 7.55 6.53 9.90
N PHE A 105 6.44 6.57 9.16
CA PHE A 105 5.76 5.39 8.61
C PHE A 105 6.00 5.16 7.11
N MET A 106 7.09 5.70 6.56
CA MET A 106 7.61 5.30 5.25
C MET A 106 9.02 4.76 5.46
N GLY A 107 9.21 3.48 5.10
CA GLY A 107 10.33 2.61 5.48
C GLY A 107 11.70 3.26 5.63
N GLY A 108 12.30 3.11 6.81
CA GLY A 108 13.69 3.41 7.09
C GLY A 108 14.06 2.90 8.48
N CYS A 109 14.83 1.82 8.55
CA CYS A 109 15.39 1.33 9.81
C CYS A 109 16.47 2.30 10.31
N GLY A 110 16.19 3.04 11.39
CA GLY A 110 17.19 3.78 12.15
C GLY A 110 16.57 4.68 13.23
N PRO A 111 17.20 4.86 14.40
CA PRO A 111 16.74 5.80 15.41
C PRO A 111 16.88 7.25 14.91
N PRO A 112 15.94 8.15 15.23
CA PRO A 112 15.96 9.52 14.75
C PRO A 112 17.04 10.33 15.49
N GLY A 113 18.08 10.71 14.78
CA GLY A 113 18.92 11.85 15.16
C GLY A 113 18.18 13.16 14.82
N PRO A 114 18.39 14.25 15.59
CA PRO A 114 17.75 15.52 15.30
C PRO A 114 18.38 16.14 14.05
N ASN A 115 17.54 16.55 13.09
CA ASN A 115 17.85 17.38 11.90
C ASN A 115 18.43 16.73 10.62
N ILE A 116 18.25 15.44 10.34
CA ILE A 116 18.47 14.92 8.98
C ILE A 116 17.13 14.49 8.41
N THR A 117 16.48 15.36 7.63
CA THR A 117 15.41 14.92 6.73
C THR A 117 16.00 13.84 5.84
N SER A 118 15.50 12.61 5.91
CA SER A 118 15.96 11.48 5.10
C SER A 118 16.00 11.89 3.62
N GLY A 119 17.00 11.42 2.86
CA GLY A 119 17.14 11.75 1.43
C GLY A 119 15.86 11.46 0.63
N ALA A 120 15.13 10.39 1.00
CA ALA A 120 13.82 10.07 0.46
C ALA A 120 12.75 11.14 0.74
N ALA A 121 12.73 11.70 1.96
CA ALA A 121 11.78 12.75 2.34
C ALA A 121 12.10 14.10 1.66
N MET A 122 13.39 14.45 1.53
CA MET A 122 13.82 15.61 0.74
C MET A 122 13.42 15.46 -0.73
N PHE A 123 13.69 14.29 -1.33
CA PHE A 123 13.28 14.00 -2.71
C PHE A 123 11.77 14.12 -2.88
N ASN A 124 10.96 13.55 -1.98
CA ASN A 124 9.50 13.64 -2.06
C ASN A 124 9.01 15.08 -2.00
N MET A 125 9.61 15.93 -1.17
CA MET A 125 9.25 17.34 -1.07
C MET A 125 9.55 18.09 -2.37
N GLU A 126 10.76 17.92 -2.92
CA GLU A 126 11.13 18.57 -4.19
C GLU A 126 10.32 18.04 -5.38
N TYR A 127 10.07 16.73 -5.43
CA TYR A 127 9.21 16.13 -6.44
C TYR A 127 7.76 16.63 -6.33
N GLY A 128 7.25 16.83 -5.12
CA GLY A 128 5.93 17.43 -4.90
C GLY A 128 5.83 18.85 -5.48
N ARG A 129 6.84 19.68 -5.24
CA ARG A 129 6.93 21.04 -5.85
C ARG A 129 7.03 20.96 -7.38
N TRP A 130 7.85 20.05 -7.88
CA TRP A 130 7.97 19.80 -9.31
C TRP A 130 6.60 19.43 -9.93
N LEU A 131 5.81 18.59 -9.27
CA LEU A 131 4.46 18.24 -9.73
C LEU A 131 3.47 19.42 -9.72
N GLU A 132 3.57 20.33 -8.75
CA GLU A 132 2.76 21.55 -8.74
C GLU A 132 3.11 22.44 -9.94
N ASP A 133 4.40 22.61 -10.23
CA ASP A 133 4.90 23.32 -11.40
C ASP A 133 4.54 22.62 -12.72
N ASP A 134 4.54 21.29 -12.77
CA ASP A 134 4.12 20.48 -13.93
C ASP A 134 2.67 20.80 -14.32
N ASN A 135 1.77 20.83 -13.33
CA ASN A 135 0.37 21.20 -13.57
C ASN A 135 0.24 22.64 -14.11
N ARG A 136 1.08 23.57 -13.65
CA ARG A 136 1.11 24.94 -14.17
C ARG A 136 1.53 24.97 -15.64
N HIS A 137 2.63 24.30 -15.99
CA HIS A 137 3.10 24.23 -17.38
C HIS A 137 2.07 23.56 -18.31
N ILE A 138 1.42 22.48 -17.86
CA ILE A 138 0.34 21.83 -18.62
C ILE A 138 -0.84 22.78 -18.85
N SER A 139 -1.17 23.62 -17.87
CA SER A 139 -2.21 24.65 -18.01
C SER A 139 -1.79 25.76 -19.00
N GLU A 140 -0.53 26.19 -18.96
CA GLU A 140 0.03 27.18 -19.89
C GLU A 140 0.04 26.67 -21.34
N ILE A 141 0.48 25.42 -21.56
CA ILE A 141 0.44 24.77 -22.89
C ILE A 141 -1.00 24.71 -23.41
N ARG A 142 -1.95 24.27 -22.58
CA ARG A 142 -3.38 24.18 -22.95
C ARG A 142 -3.93 25.55 -23.34
N THR A 143 -3.67 26.56 -22.52
CA THR A 143 -4.11 27.93 -22.76
C THR A 143 -3.48 28.49 -24.03
N GLY A 144 -2.19 28.26 -24.26
CA GLY A 144 -1.48 28.70 -25.45
C GLY A 144 -2.03 28.07 -26.74
N LEU A 145 -2.39 26.79 -26.69
CA LEU A 145 -3.03 26.09 -27.81
C LEU A 145 -4.45 26.60 -28.08
N GLN A 146 -5.25 26.85 -27.03
CA GLN A 146 -6.62 27.36 -27.15
C GLN A 146 -6.67 28.81 -27.64
N ALA A 147 -5.72 29.64 -27.21
CA ALA A 147 -5.58 31.03 -27.64
C ALA A 147 -4.95 31.15 -29.05
N HIS A 148 -4.59 30.04 -29.69
CA HIS A 148 -3.92 30.01 -30.99
C HIS A 148 -2.69 30.92 -31.05
N LEU A 149 -1.82 30.81 -30.03
CA LEU A 149 -0.58 31.58 -29.97
C LEU A 149 0.29 31.35 -31.22
N SER A 150 1.08 32.37 -31.53
CA SER A 150 2.08 32.28 -32.59
C SER A 150 3.10 31.18 -32.29
N ASP A 151 3.71 30.62 -33.33
CA ASP A 151 4.75 29.59 -33.17
C ASP A 151 5.94 30.06 -32.33
N ASN A 152 6.21 31.37 -32.27
CA ASN A 152 7.30 31.91 -31.46
C ASN A 152 6.93 31.93 -29.97
N ASP A 153 5.73 32.39 -29.63
CA ASP A 153 5.28 32.43 -28.23
C ASP A 153 5.06 31.01 -27.68
N LEU A 154 4.46 30.14 -28.50
CA LEU A 154 4.27 28.74 -28.13
C LEU A 154 5.61 28.00 -27.98
N ARG A 155 6.63 28.36 -28.77
CA ARG A 155 7.97 27.78 -28.64
C ARG A 155 8.57 28.09 -27.28
N LEU A 156 8.40 29.31 -26.76
CA LEU A 156 8.89 29.66 -25.43
C LEU A 156 8.24 28.78 -24.34
N ILE A 157 6.93 28.54 -24.44
CA ILE A 157 6.19 27.69 -23.49
C ILE A 157 6.68 26.23 -23.59
N VAL A 158 6.80 25.70 -24.81
CA VAL A 158 7.25 24.31 -25.04
C VAL A 158 8.68 24.11 -24.55
N ASP A 159 9.58 25.04 -24.87
CA ASP A 159 10.99 24.93 -24.49
C ASP A 159 11.14 25.06 -22.96
N SER A 160 10.32 25.90 -22.30
CA SER A 160 10.23 25.95 -20.83
C SER A 160 9.78 24.62 -20.23
N TYR A 161 8.78 23.97 -20.83
CA TYR A 161 8.29 22.67 -20.35
C TYR A 161 9.31 21.54 -20.54
N ILE A 162 10.11 21.58 -21.61
CA ILE A 162 11.22 20.64 -21.80
C ILE A 162 12.30 20.84 -20.72
N ALA A 163 12.66 22.09 -20.41
CA ALA A 163 13.56 22.38 -19.31
C ALA A 163 13.01 21.88 -17.96
N HIS A 164 11.69 21.95 -17.77
CA HIS A 164 11.02 21.37 -16.61
C HIS A 164 11.16 19.84 -16.53
N PHE A 165 11.11 19.12 -17.66
CA PHE A 165 11.44 17.68 -17.70
C PHE A 165 12.90 17.40 -17.37
N ASP A 166 13.83 18.22 -17.86
CA ASP A 166 15.26 18.06 -17.53
C ASP A 166 15.49 18.14 -16.01
N GLU A 167 14.73 18.99 -15.33
CA GLU A 167 14.80 19.17 -13.88
C GLU A 167 14.36 17.93 -13.09
N VAL A 168 13.31 17.19 -13.50
CA VAL A 168 12.94 15.96 -12.78
C VAL A 168 14.03 14.91 -12.87
N PHE A 169 14.71 14.79 -14.01
CA PHE A 169 15.84 13.84 -14.15
C PHE A 169 17.03 14.26 -13.28
N ARG A 170 17.28 15.57 -13.14
CA ARG A 170 18.28 16.10 -12.20
C ARG A 170 17.93 15.78 -10.75
N LEU A 171 16.68 16.01 -10.34
CA LEU A 171 16.18 15.68 -9.00
C LEU A 171 16.30 14.18 -8.71
N LYS A 172 15.94 13.33 -9.67
CA LYS A 172 16.07 11.87 -9.55
C LYS A 172 17.52 11.42 -9.48
N ALA A 173 18.44 12.05 -10.20
CA ALA A 173 19.86 11.73 -10.07
C ALA A 173 20.40 12.01 -8.65
N VAL A 174 19.94 13.09 -8.00
CA VAL A 174 20.27 13.37 -6.59
C VAL A 174 19.58 12.35 -5.67
N GLY A 175 18.30 12.06 -5.91
CA GLY A 175 17.54 11.06 -5.16
C GLY A 175 18.15 9.66 -5.22
N ALA A 176 18.65 9.23 -6.38
CA ALA A 176 19.25 7.91 -6.59
C ALA A 176 20.53 7.73 -5.77
N LYS A 177 21.34 8.78 -5.66
CA LYS A 177 22.56 8.79 -4.83
C LYS A 177 22.26 8.72 -3.34
N ALA A 178 21.14 9.30 -2.92
CA ALA A 178 20.73 9.30 -1.52
C ALA A 178 20.03 7.99 -1.13
N ASP A 179 19.10 7.52 -1.96
CA ASP A 179 18.34 6.30 -1.77
C ASP A 179 17.79 5.76 -3.12
N VAL A 180 18.55 4.86 -3.74
CA VAL A 180 18.14 4.22 -5.01
C VAL A 180 16.92 3.32 -4.84
N PHE A 181 16.72 2.72 -3.66
CA PHE A 181 15.59 1.83 -3.42
C PHE A 181 14.28 2.61 -3.33
N HIS A 182 14.30 3.80 -2.72
CA HIS A 182 13.15 4.71 -2.71
C HIS A 182 12.65 5.00 -4.13
N LEU A 183 13.58 5.26 -5.06
CA LEU A 183 13.23 5.50 -6.46
C LEU A 183 12.70 4.24 -7.16
N ILE A 184 13.33 3.09 -6.98
CA ILE A 184 12.94 1.81 -7.61
C ILE A 184 11.56 1.36 -7.14
N ILE A 185 11.27 1.47 -5.84
CA ILE A 185 9.96 1.08 -5.28
C ILE A 185 8.86 2.04 -5.76
N GLY A 186 9.23 3.29 -6.10
CA GLY A 186 8.31 4.25 -6.69
C GLY A 186 7.35 4.88 -5.69
N THR A 187 7.61 4.82 -4.38
CA THR A 187 6.73 5.35 -3.31
C THR A 187 6.44 6.85 -3.44
N TRP A 188 7.26 7.57 -4.20
CA TRP A 188 7.10 8.96 -4.56
C TRP A 188 6.01 9.22 -5.63
N MET A 189 5.56 8.18 -6.33
CA MET A 189 4.45 8.24 -7.30
C MET A 189 3.13 7.75 -6.69
N SER A 190 2.01 8.14 -7.30
CA SER A 190 0.70 7.60 -6.90
C SER A 190 0.58 6.09 -7.19
N PRO A 191 -0.25 5.34 -6.45
CA PRO A 191 -0.44 3.90 -6.69
C PRO A 191 -0.76 3.51 -8.14
N ALA A 192 -1.60 4.28 -8.84
CA ALA A 192 -1.95 3.98 -10.24
C ALA A 192 -0.79 4.26 -11.21
N GLU A 193 0.01 5.30 -10.97
CA GLU A 193 1.22 5.57 -11.77
C GLU A 193 2.25 4.45 -11.61
N ARG A 194 2.42 3.96 -10.37
CA ARG A 194 3.36 2.87 -10.06
C ARG A 194 3.09 1.57 -10.83
N CYS A 195 1.85 1.34 -11.29
CA CYS A 195 1.53 0.16 -12.10
C CYS A 195 2.31 0.12 -13.43
N PHE A 196 2.83 1.26 -13.90
CA PHE A 196 3.52 1.39 -15.18
C PHE A 196 5.00 1.78 -15.01
N ILE A 197 5.56 1.58 -13.81
CA ILE A 197 6.95 1.94 -13.53
C ILE A 197 7.92 0.94 -14.17
N TRP A 198 8.91 1.45 -14.89
CA TRP A 198 10.06 0.74 -15.42
C TRP A 198 11.31 1.50 -14.98
N MET A 199 12.24 0.88 -14.25
CA MET A 199 13.48 1.53 -13.77
C MET A 199 13.26 2.96 -13.20
N ALA A 200 12.44 3.05 -12.15
CA ALA A 200 12.06 4.29 -11.47
C ALA A 200 11.40 5.36 -12.37
N GLY A 201 10.77 5.03 -13.48
CA GLY A 201 10.08 6.02 -14.33
C GLY A 201 9.21 5.37 -15.39
N PHE A 202 8.79 6.13 -16.39
CA PHE A 202 8.03 5.58 -17.51
C PHE A 202 8.93 4.82 -18.49
N ARG A 203 8.35 3.94 -19.32
CA ARG A 203 9.05 3.33 -20.43
C ARG A 203 8.88 4.19 -21.70
N PRO A 204 9.97 4.76 -22.27
CA PRO A 204 9.88 5.66 -23.43
C PRO A 204 9.09 5.10 -24.63
N SER A 205 9.29 3.84 -25.00
CA SER A 205 8.61 3.19 -26.14
C SER A 205 7.10 3.09 -25.94
N ASP A 206 6.64 2.83 -24.71
CA ASP A 206 5.22 2.81 -24.34
C ASP A 206 4.64 4.22 -24.36
N SER A 207 5.37 5.22 -23.86
CA SER A 207 4.95 6.62 -23.93
C SER A 207 4.79 7.08 -25.38
N ILE A 208 5.73 6.74 -26.28
CA ILE A 208 5.61 7.03 -27.72
C ILE A 208 4.39 6.31 -28.32
N LYS A 209 4.15 5.05 -27.96
CA LYS A 209 2.99 4.29 -28.44
C LYS A 209 1.67 4.97 -28.10
N ILE A 210 1.54 5.45 -26.86
CA ILE A 210 0.36 6.20 -26.41
C ILE A 210 0.24 7.49 -27.24
N LEU A 211 1.33 8.24 -27.41
CA LEU A 211 1.34 9.49 -28.16
C LEU A 211 0.89 9.34 -29.61
N VAL A 212 1.42 8.36 -30.35
CA VAL A 212 1.07 8.13 -31.77
C VAL A 212 -0.43 7.88 -31.93
N SER A 213 -1.08 7.21 -30.97
CA SER A 213 -2.52 6.95 -31.02
C SER A 213 -3.40 8.18 -30.82
N GLN A 214 -2.84 9.29 -30.34
CA GLN A 214 -3.57 10.52 -30.00
C GLN A 214 -3.25 11.69 -30.94
N MET A 215 -2.35 11.50 -31.92
CA MET A 215 -1.92 12.54 -32.83
C MET A 215 -2.46 12.29 -34.25
N ASP A 216 -3.43 13.11 -34.68
CA ASP A 216 -4.14 12.89 -35.94
C ASP A 216 -3.43 13.47 -37.19
N LEU A 217 -2.45 14.37 -37.00
CA LEU A 217 -1.84 15.14 -38.10
C LEU A 217 -0.31 15.09 -38.03
N LEU A 218 0.26 13.94 -38.37
CA LEU A 218 1.71 13.74 -38.54
C LEU A 218 2.01 13.47 -40.01
N THR A 219 3.08 14.09 -40.54
CA THR A 219 3.55 13.75 -41.89
C THR A 219 4.17 12.36 -41.92
N GLU A 220 4.24 11.72 -43.09
CA GLU A 220 4.90 10.41 -43.22
C GLU A 220 6.35 10.44 -42.73
N GLN A 221 7.08 11.52 -43.02
CA GLN A 221 8.45 11.69 -42.54
C GLN A 221 8.52 11.77 -41.01
N GLN A 222 7.60 12.49 -40.36
CA GLN A 222 7.52 12.57 -38.90
C GLN A 222 7.16 11.23 -38.28
N LEU A 223 6.20 10.53 -38.89
CA LEU A 223 5.77 9.22 -38.43
C LEU A 223 6.91 8.20 -38.52
N MET A 224 7.66 8.19 -39.63
CA MET A 224 8.88 7.38 -39.78
C MET A 224 9.94 7.72 -38.72
N GLY A 225 10.15 9.01 -38.45
CA GLY A 225 11.06 9.46 -37.39
C GLY A 225 10.63 8.99 -35.99
N ILE A 226 9.34 9.07 -35.68
CA ILE A 226 8.77 8.62 -34.41
C ILE A 226 8.88 7.10 -34.27
N TYR A 227 8.57 6.31 -35.30
CA TYR A 227 8.74 4.85 -35.24
C TYR A 227 10.20 4.45 -35.12
N GLY A 228 11.13 5.15 -35.79
CA GLY A 228 12.57 4.95 -35.60
C GLY A 228 13.02 5.26 -34.16
N LEU A 229 12.50 6.35 -33.58
CA LEU A 229 12.75 6.70 -32.18
C LEU A 229 12.17 5.68 -31.21
N GLN A 230 10.96 5.17 -31.48
CA GLN A 230 10.32 4.14 -30.68
C GLN A 230 11.14 2.84 -30.69
N HIS A 231 11.53 2.38 -31.88
CA HIS A 231 12.30 1.15 -32.04
C HIS A 231 13.68 1.25 -31.37
N SER A 232 14.39 2.36 -31.57
CA SER A 232 15.69 2.57 -30.91
C SER A 232 15.57 2.69 -29.38
N SER A 233 14.52 3.36 -28.89
CA SER A 233 14.23 3.42 -27.45
C SER A 233 13.95 2.04 -26.88
N GLN A 234 13.13 1.23 -27.57
CA GLN A 234 12.82 -0.13 -27.17
C GLN A 234 14.07 -1.02 -27.09
N GLN A 235 14.97 -0.94 -28.07
CA GLN A 235 16.22 -1.69 -28.04
C GLN A 235 17.10 -1.32 -26.84
N ALA A 236 17.19 -0.02 -26.52
CA ALA A 236 17.93 0.45 -25.34
C ALA A 236 17.26 0.01 -24.03
N GLU A 237 15.93 0.03 -23.97
CA GLU A 237 15.15 -0.47 -22.82
C GLU A 237 15.38 -1.96 -22.57
N GLU A 238 15.40 -2.77 -23.63
CA GLU A 238 15.68 -4.20 -23.56
C GLU A 238 17.10 -4.48 -23.07
N ALA A 239 18.10 -3.76 -23.62
CA ALA A 239 19.49 -3.88 -23.19
C ALA A 239 19.68 -3.50 -21.70
N LEU A 240 19.05 -2.41 -21.26
CA LEU A 240 19.08 -2.00 -19.86
C LEU A 240 18.38 -3.03 -18.96
N SER A 241 17.23 -3.54 -19.38
CA SER A 241 16.46 -4.53 -18.60
C SER A 241 17.25 -5.83 -18.41
N GLN A 242 17.87 -6.33 -19.48
CA GLN A 242 18.76 -7.50 -19.42
C GLN A 242 19.97 -7.25 -18.51
N GLY A 243 20.60 -6.08 -18.58
CA GLY A 243 21.71 -5.72 -17.70
C GLY A 243 21.29 -5.67 -16.22
N LEU A 244 20.10 -5.16 -15.93
CA LEU A 244 19.55 -5.11 -14.58
C LEU A 244 19.23 -6.53 -14.05
N GLU A 245 18.66 -7.39 -14.88
CA GLU A 245 18.41 -8.80 -14.55
C GLU A 245 19.72 -9.54 -14.22
N GLN A 246 20.77 -9.34 -15.02
CA GLN A 246 22.10 -9.90 -14.76
C GLN A 246 22.68 -9.39 -13.42
N LEU A 247 22.51 -8.10 -13.12
CA LEU A 247 22.93 -7.55 -11.83
C LEU A 247 22.17 -8.19 -10.66
N GLN A 248 20.86 -8.37 -10.80
CA GLN A 248 20.01 -9.02 -9.79
C GLN A 248 20.40 -10.49 -9.58
N GLN A 249 20.68 -11.23 -10.65
CA GLN A 249 21.17 -12.61 -10.55
C GLN A 249 22.53 -12.67 -9.86
N SER A 250 23.45 -11.78 -10.25
CA SER A 250 24.77 -11.67 -9.65
C SER A 250 24.72 -11.32 -8.15
N LEU A 251 23.74 -10.50 -7.74
CA LEU A 251 23.44 -10.22 -6.34
C LEU A 251 22.96 -11.47 -5.60
N MET A 252 22.00 -12.20 -6.17
CA MET A 252 21.49 -13.45 -5.59
C MET A 252 22.60 -14.48 -5.39
N ASP A 253 23.47 -14.68 -6.39
CA ASP A 253 24.57 -15.64 -6.32
C ASP A 253 25.58 -15.26 -5.21
N THR A 254 25.80 -13.96 -5.01
CA THR A 254 26.70 -13.46 -3.95
C THR A 254 26.15 -13.75 -2.56
N LEU A 255 24.83 -13.56 -2.37
CA LEU A 255 24.15 -13.80 -1.10
C LEU A 255 23.98 -15.31 -0.83
N ALA A 256 23.80 -16.12 -1.88
CA ALA A 256 23.67 -17.57 -1.77
C ALA A 256 25.00 -18.27 -1.44
N ALA A 257 26.15 -17.66 -1.74
CA ALA A 257 27.48 -18.19 -1.44
C ALA A 257 27.82 -18.22 0.08
N SER A 258 26.89 -17.87 0.98
CA SER A 258 27.10 -17.64 2.43
C SER A 258 27.54 -18.81 3.28
N GLN A 259 27.79 -19.98 2.69
CA GLN A 259 28.34 -21.13 3.40
C GLN A 259 29.88 -21.15 3.40
N VAL A 260 30.58 -20.30 2.62
CA VAL A 260 32.03 -20.43 2.37
C VAL A 260 32.87 -19.19 2.73
N ILE A 261 32.29 -18.00 2.82
CA ILE A 261 33.03 -16.73 3.04
C ILE A 261 32.47 -16.01 4.29
N ASP A 262 33.33 -15.32 5.02
CA ASP A 262 32.94 -14.41 6.10
C ASP A 262 31.77 -13.50 5.65
N GLY A 263 30.66 -13.56 6.39
CA GLY A 263 29.40 -12.90 6.01
C GLY A 263 29.56 -11.40 5.79
N MET A 264 30.50 -10.74 6.47
CA MET A 264 30.80 -9.32 6.26
C MET A 264 31.37 -9.04 4.86
N GLN A 265 32.29 -9.86 4.36
CA GLN A 265 32.88 -9.70 3.03
C GLN A 265 31.83 -9.86 1.93
N GLN A 266 30.88 -10.79 2.11
CA GLN A 266 29.80 -10.99 1.16
C GLN A 266 28.84 -9.81 1.11
N ILE A 267 28.47 -9.27 2.28
CA ILE A 267 27.65 -8.07 2.36
C ILE A 267 28.35 -6.88 1.71
N ALA A 268 29.67 -6.72 1.88
CA ALA A 268 30.44 -5.68 1.20
C ALA A 268 30.40 -5.81 -0.34
N VAL A 269 30.56 -7.03 -0.88
CA VAL A 269 30.45 -7.28 -2.32
C VAL A 269 29.02 -7.03 -2.81
N ALA A 270 28.01 -7.45 -2.06
CA ALA A 270 26.61 -7.21 -2.40
C ALA A 270 26.28 -5.70 -2.40
N LEU A 271 26.80 -4.94 -1.44
CA LEU A 271 26.66 -3.48 -1.40
C LEU A 271 27.29 -2.80 -2.63
N GLY A 272 28.48 -3.24 -3.04
CA GLY A 272 29.11 -2.74 -4.28
C GLY A 272 28.32 -3.06 -5.55
N LYS A 273 27.56 -4.16 -5.57
CA LYS A 273 26.62 -4.45 -6.66
C LYS A 273 25.35 -3.61 -6.57
N VAL A 274 24.84 -3.36 -5.36
CA VAL A 274 23.71 -2.45 -5.14
C VAL A 274 24.04 -1.03 -5.63
N SER A 275 25.28 -0.54 -5.47
CA SER A 275 25.65 0.77 -6.02
C SER A 275 25.56 0.86 -7.55
N ASN A 276 25.60 -0.27 -8.27
CA ASN A 276 25.39 -0.26 -9.72
C ASN A 276 23.93 0.02 -10.10
N LEU A 277 22.96 -0.16 -9.18
CA LEU A 277 21.56 0.18 -9.43
C LEU A 277 21.40 1.67 -9.75
N GLU A 278 22.14 2.55 -9.06
CA GLU A 278 22.14 4.00 -9.36
C GLU A 278 22.48 4.25 -10.83
N GLY A 279 23.50 3.55 -11.33
CA GLY A 279 23.94 3.62 -12.71
C GLY A 279 22.87 3.22 -13.72
N PHE A 280 22.06 2.20 -13.42
CA PHE A 280 20.93 1.79 -14.27
C PHE A 280 19.81 2.83 -14.27
N ILE A 281 19.44 3.37 -13.10
CA ILE A 281 18.40 4.40 -13.00
C ILE A 281 18.81 5.66 -13.77
N ARG A 282 20.07 6.08 -13.64
CA ARG A 282 20.61 7.22 -14.39
C ARG A 282 20.61 6.97 -15.90
N GLN A 283 20.98 5.78 -16.36
CA GLN A 283 20.91 5.43 -17.78
C GLN A 283 19.49 5.42 -18.32
N ALA A 284 18.54 4.87 -17.56
CA ALA A 284 17.12 4.89 -17.93
C ALA A 284 16.56 6.33 -18.00
N ASP A 285 16.96 7.21 -17.08
CA ASP A 285 16.56 8.62 -17.11
C ASP A 285 17.21 9.39 -18.27
N ASN A 286 18.47 9.12 -18.59
CA ASN A 286 19.10 9.68 -19.79
C ASN A 286 18.36 9.25 -21.07
N LEU A 287 17.93 8.00 -21.15
CA LEU A 287 17.14 7.53 -22.29
C LEU A 287 15.81 8.29 -22.40
N ARG A 288 15.07 8.45 -21.30
CA ARG A 288 13.83 9.25 -21.26
C ARG A 288 14.05 10.68 -21.70
N GLN A 289 15.09 11.33 -21.17
CA GLN A 289 15.45 12.69 -21.51
C GLN A 289 15.74 12.81 -23.01
N GLN A 290 16.58 11.93 -23.55
CA GLN A 290 16.89 11.91 -24.98
C GLN A 290 15.63 11.70 -25.83
N THR A 291 14.73 10.80 -25.43
CA THR A 291 13.47 10.58 -26.15
C THR A 291 12.60 11.83 -26.19
N VAL A 292 12.44 12.54 -25.06
CA VAL A 292 11.67 13.81 -25.00
C VAL A 292 12.26 14.86 -25.94
N HIS A 293 13.58 15.04 -25.91
CA HIS A 293 14.28 15.99 -26.78
C HIS A 293 14.19 15.60 -28.26
N GLN A 294 14.26 14.31 -28.60
CA GLN A 294 14.11 13.84 -29.97
C GLN A 294 12.67 13.99 -30.50
N LEU A 295 11.66 13.74 -29.66
CA LEU A 295 10.27 14.03 -30.03
C LEU A 295 10.09 15.51 -30.38
N ARG A 296 10.65 16.42 -29.58
CA ARG A 296 10.60 17.86 -29.88
C ARG A 296 11.27 18.23 -31.21
N ARG A 297 12.34 17.52 -31.59
CA ARG A 297 13.07 17.74 -32.86
C ARG A 297 12.30 17.24 -34.07
N ILE A 298 11.58 16.14 -33.94
CA ILE A 298 10.78 15.56 -35.03
C ILE A 298 9.50 16.37 -35.28
N LEU A 299 8.89 16.89 -34.20
CA LEU A 299 7.61 17.58 -34.24
C LEU A 299 7.76 19.08 -34.50
N THR A 300 6.76 19.68 -35.14
CA THR A 300 6.60 21.15 -35.15
C THR A 300 6.29 21.65 -33.74
N VAL A 301 6.40 22.96 -33.50
CA VAL A 301 6.11 23.55 -32.18
C VAL A 301 4.67 23.25 -31.74
N GLN A 302 3.72 23.41 -32.66
CA GLN A 302 2.30 23.12 -32.41
C GLN A 302 2.04 21.66 -32.08
N GLN A 303 2.68 20.74 -32.82
CA GLN A 303 2.59 19.30 -32.55
C GLN A 303 3.27 18.92 -31.23
N ALA A 304 4.42 19.51 -30.92
CA ALA A 304 5.13 19.27 -29.66
C ALA A 304 4.30 19.73 -28.45
N ALA A 305 3.68 20.91 -28.53
CA ALA A 305 2.75 21.39 -27.51
C ALA A 305 1.59 20.40 -27.27
N ARG A 306 0.93 19.93 -28.34
CA ARG A 306 -0.14 18.93 -28.23
C ARG A 306 0.35 17.59 -27.67
N CYS A 307 1.50 17.12 -28.14
CA CYS A 307 2.15 15.90 -27.67
C CYS A 307 2.38 15.96 -26.15
N PHE A 308 3.02 17.02 -25.68
CA PHE A 308 3.31 17.21 -24.27
C PHE A 308 2.08 17.43 -23.39
N LEU A 309 1.05 18.08 -23.92
CA LEU A 309 -0.25 18.17 -23.26
C LEU A 309 -0.88 16.79 -23.05
N VAL A 310 -0.88 15.93 -24.07
CA VAL A 310 -1.41 14.55 -23.99
C VAL A 310 -0.66 13.74 -22.93
N VAL A 311 0.68 13.85 -22.87
CA VAL A 311 1.49 13.17 -21.85
C VAL A 311 1.11 13.64 -20.45
N GLY A 312 1.05 14.95 -20.23
CA GLY A 312 0.68 15.51 -18.92
C GLY A 312 -0.73 15.09 -18.48
N GLU A 313 -1.70 15.12 -19.40
CA GLU A 313 -3.08 14.69 -19.11
C GLU A 313 -3.19 13.18 -18.86
N TYR A 314 -2.36 12.35 -19.50
CA TYR A 314 -2.30 10.93 -19.21
C TYR A 314 -1.86 10.67 -17.75
N TYR A 315 -0.75 11.25 -17.31
CA TYR A 315 -0.29 11.09 -15.93
C TYR A 315 -1.20 11.80 -14.92
N GLY A 316 -1.76 12.96 -15.27
CA GLY A 316 -2.77 13.64 -14.47
C GLY A 316 -4.01 12.77 -14.21
N ARG A 317 -4.48 12.03 -15.22
CA ARG A 317 -5.58 11.06 -15.07
C ARG A 317 -5.21 9.88 -14.17
N LEU A 318 -3.99 9.34 -14.27
CA LEU A 318 -3.51 8.29 -13.36
C LEU A 318 -3.47 8.78 -11.90
N ARG A 319 -2.98 10.00 -11.67
CA ARG A 319 -2.99 10.65 -10.34
C ARG A 319 -4.43 10.83 -9.83
N ALA A 320 -5.34 11.34 -10.65
CA ALA A 320 -6.74 11.52 -10.29
C ALA A 320 -7.42 10.18 -9.94
N LEU A 321 -7.16 9.13 -10.72
CA LEU A 321 -7.68 7.78 -10.45
C LEU A 321 -7.23 7.26 -9.07
N SER A 322 -5.96 7.47 -8.71
CA SER A 322 -5.46 7.11 -7.38
C SER A 322 -6.19 7.85 -6.27
N SER A 323 -6.36 9.17 -6.41
CA SER A 323 -7.06 10.01 -5.44
C SER A 323 -8.52 9.59 -5.24
N LEU A 324 -9.24 9.30 -6.34
CA LEU A 324 -10.61 8.80 -6.30
C LEU A 324 -10.70 7.43 -5.61
N TRP A 325 -9.77 6.52 -5.92
CA TRP A 325 -9.73 5.20 -5.29
C TRP A 325 -9.48 5.27 -3.79
N LEU A 326 -8.62 6.20 -3.34
CA LEU A 326 -8.35 6.41 -1.91
C LEU A 326 -9.53 7.06 -1.18
N SER A 327 -10.32 7.88 -1.88
CA SER A 327 -11.45 8.62 -1.33
C SER A 327 -12.76 7.82 -1.30
N ARG A 328 -12.76 6.57 -1.80
CA ARG A 328 -13.97 5.75 -1.82
C ARG A 328 -14.52 5.49 -0.40
N PRO A 329 -15.84 5.55 -0.20
CA PRO A 329 -16.43 5.11 1.06
C PRO A 329 -16.03 3.66 1.31
N ARG A 330 -15.35 3.39 2.42
CA ARG A 330 -15.20 2.02 2.89
C ARG A 330 -16.50 1.68 3.58
N GLU A 331 -17.26 0.73 3.03
CA GLU A 331 -18.36 0.11 3.76
C GLU A 331 -17.79 -0.45 5.06
N THR A 332 -17.92 0.33 6.15
CA THR A 332 -17.84 -0.21 7.48
C THR A 332 -19.04 -1.13 7.60
N LEU A 333 -18.82 -2.43 7.50
CA LEU A 333 -19.68 -3.47 8.07
C LEU A 333 -19.80 -3.19 9.58
N ILE A 334 -20.57 -2.17 9.93
CA ILE A 334 -21.18 -2.03 11.23
C ILE A 334 -22.31 -3.06 11.18
N SER A 335 -22.18 -4.05 12.06
CA SER A 335 -23.19 -5.07 12.27
C SER A 335 -24.55 -4.44 12.53
N ASP A 336 -25.43 -4.52 11.54
CA ASP A 336 -26.87 -4.49 11.78
C ASP A 336 -27.29 -5.89 12.26
N GLU A 337 -27.14 -6.11 13.57
CA GLU A 337 -28.00 -7.02 14.31
C GLU A 337 -28.28 -6.35 15.67
N THR A 338 -29.56 -6.05 15.89
CA THR A 338 -30.19 -5.50 17.10
C THR A 338 -30.20 -3.98 17.29
N SER A 339 -31.01 -3.34 16.44
CA SER A 339 -31.90 -2.24 16.83
C SER A 339 -32.68 -2.60 18.12
N CYS A 340 -32.51 -1.80 19.17
CA CYS A 340 -33.58 -1.43 20.09
C CYS A 340 -33.41 0.06 20.43
N GLN A 341 -34.38 0.86 19.96
CA GLN A 341 -34.53 2.29 20.21
C GLN A 341 -34.51 2.62 21.70
N THR A 342 -33.92 3.76 22.09
CA THR A 342 -34.66 4.85 22.76
C THR A 342 -33.92 6.18 22.54
N THR A 343 -34.70 7.14 22.09
CA THR A 343 -34.50 8.57 21.82
C THR A 343 -33.83 9.33 22.96
N MET A 344 -32.95 10.29 22.66
CA MET A 344 -33.05 11.68 23.12
C MET A 344 -32.19 12.59 22.24
N ASP A 345 -32.83 13.64 21.75
CA ASP A 345 -32.28 14.70 20.92
C ASP A 345 -31.05 15.40 21.52
N LEU A 346 -30.05 15.67 20.67
CA LEU A 346 -29.32 16.93 20.72
C LEU A 346 -28.72 17.21 19.34
N GLN A 347 -29.37 18.16 18.66
CA GLN A 347 -28.84 18.87 17.50
C GLN A 347 -27.46 19.46 17.85
N MET A 348 -26.47 19.20 17.00
CA MET A 348 -25.60 20.28 16.56
C MET A 348 -25.25 20.10 15.08
N VAL A 349 -25.82 21.00 14.29
CA VAL A 349 -25.53 21.22 12.89
C VAL A 349 -24.09 21.74 12.78
N GLN A 350 -23.27 21.14 11.92
CA GLN A 350 -22.39 21.95 11.07
C GLN A 350 -22.18 21.27 9.72
N SER A 351 -22.89 21.81 8.74
CA SER A 351 -22.78 21.50 7.33
C SER A 351 -21.49 22.10 6.77
N SER A 352 -20.64 21.26 6.18
CA SER A 352 -19.59 21.71 5.24
C SER A 352 -19.89 21.09 3.88
N ARG A 353 -20.62 21.87 3.10
CA ARG A 353 -21.07 21.61 1.73
C ARG A 353 -19.88 21.76 0.78
N ASN A 354 -19.27 20.66 0.35
CA ASN A 354 -18.33 20.68 -0.77
C ASN A 354 -19.13 20.59 -2.08
N HIS A 355 -19.30 21.74 -2.72
CA HIS A 355 -19.74 21.81 -4.10
C HIS A 355 -18.61 21.33 -5.01
N PHE A 356 -18.78 20.15 -5.62
CA PHE A 356 -18.07 19.78 -6.84
C PHE A 356 -18.65 20.58 -8.00
N SER A 357 -17.83 21.41 -8.65
CA SER A 357 -18.08 21.87 -10.01
C SER A 357 -17.46 20.85 -10.96
N ASN A 358 -18.28 20.28 -11.83
CA ASN A 358 -17.80 19.51 -12.98
C ASN A 358 -17.05 20.45 -13.93
N PHE A 359 -15.83 20.10 -14.30
CA PHE A 359 -15.27 19.91 -15.65
C PHE A 359 -13.75 19.93 -15.59
#